data_AF-A0A5C6RY72-F1
#
_entry.id   AF-A0A5C6RY72-F1
#
_cell.length_a   1.000
_cell.length_b   1.000
_cell.length_c   1.000
_cell.angle_alpha   90.00
_cell.angle_beta   90.00
_cell.angle_gamma   90.00
#
_symmetry.space_group_name_H-M   'P 1'
#
loop_
_entity.id
_entity.type
_entity.pdbx_description
1 polymer ?
#
loop_
_entity_poly.entity_id
_entity_poly.type
_entity_poly.pdbx_seq_one_letter_code
_entity_poly.pdbx_strand_id
1 'polypeptide(L)'
;MKKLTLVSIVILCFSSCAQIFNGTVLPNQCKKCELINMQTNEVLFENEGCGSENTNLEEQAQIKAYEMSRHNNNLCDLEVRCESWRKDPEDEK
;
A
#
# COMPACT_ATOMS: atom_id res chain seq x y z
N MET A 1 21.92 20.53 -27.84
CA MET A 1 20.66 20.68 -27.06
C MET A 1 19.75 19.44 -27.13
N LYS A 2 19.45 18.87 -28.31
CA LYS A 2 18.61 17.66 -28.46
C LYS A 2 19.06 16.42 -27.65
N LYS A 3 20.36 16.24 -27.42
CA LYS A 3 20.90 15.13 -26.60
C LYS A 3 20.63 15.31 -25.10
N LEU A 4 20.58 16.55 -24.61
CA LEU A 4 20.32 16.83 -23.19
C LEU A 4 18.85 16.59 -22.83
N THR A 5 17.93 16.99 -23.73
CA THR A 5 16.49 16.76 -23.55
C THR A 5 16.12 15.28 -23.54
N LEU A 6 16.80 14.46 -24.35
CA LEU A 6 16.54 13.01 -24.40
C LEU A 6 17.00 12.30 -23.12
N VAL A 7 18.11 12.74 -22.53
CA VAL A 7 18.59 12.23 -21.23
C VAL A 7 17.63 12.61 -20.09
N SER A 8 17.10 13.83 -20.08
CA SER A 8 16.13 14.25 -19.06
C SER A 8 14.83 13.46 -19.10
N ILE A 9 14.34 13.11 -20.30
CA ILE A 9 13.11 12.29 -20.46
C ILE A 9 13.33 10.88 -19.89
N VAL A 10 14.48 10.27 -20.17
CA VAL A 10 14.80 8.92 -19.67
C VAL A 10 14.90 8.89 -18.15
N ILE A 11 15.51 9.90 -17.53
CA ILE A 11 15.60 10.00 -16.06
C ILE A 11 14.22 10.14 -15.41
N LEU A 12 13.30 10.89 -16.02
CA LEU A 12 11.94 11.06 -15.52
C LEU A 12 11.11 9.76 -15.57
N CYS A 13 11.41 8.84 -16.48
CA CYS A 13 10.68 7.56 -16.59
C CYS A 13 11.02 6.55 -15.48
N PHE A 14 12.17 6.67 -14.79
CA PHE A 14 12.59 5.71 -13.76
C PHE A 14 12.10 6.04 -12.35
N SER A 15 11.41 7.15 -12.13
CA SER A 15 10.99 7.59 -10.79
C SER A 15 9.77 6.83 -10.23
N SER A 16 9.04 6.06 -11.05
CA SER A 16 7.75 5.45 -10.68
C SER A 16 7.75 3.92 -10.66
N CYS A 17 8.92 3.28 -10.51
CA CYS A 17 9.06 1.82 -10.67
C CYS A 17 8.67 0.99 -9.42
N ALA A 18 8.21 1.59 -8.32
CA ALA A 18 7.92 0.86 -7.08
C ALA A 18 6.89 -0.27 -7.27
N GLN A 19 5.83 -0.02 -8.05
CA GLN A 19 4.80 -1.02 -8.35
C GLN A 19 5.34 -2.17 -9.20
N ILE A 20 6.17 -1.86 -10.21
CA ILE A 20 6.78 -2.85 -11.12
C ILE A 20 7.82 -3.68 -10.35
N PHE A 21 8.62 -3.04 -9.50
CA PHE A 21 9.63 -3.69 -8.68
C PHE A 21 8.99 -4.67 -7.69
N ASN A 22 7.99 -4.24 -6.91
CA ASN A 22 7.32 -5.14 -5.97
C ASN A 22 6.59 -6.30 -6.68
N GLY A 23 5.95 -6.03 -7.82
CA GLY A 23 5.31 -7.08 -8.61
C GLY A 23 6.27 -8.10 -9.23
N THR A 24 7.52 -7.71 -9.54
CA THR A 24 8.49 -8.59 -10.21
C THR A 24 9.47 -9.26 -9.23
N VAL A 25 9.92 -8.54 -8.21
CA VAL A 25 10.97 -8.99 -7.28
C VAL A 25 10.38 -9.71 -6.07
N LEU A 26 9.18 -9.32 -5.62
CA LEU A 26 8.53 -9.85 -4.42
C LEU A 26 7.06 -10.24 -4.71
N PRO A 27 6.79 -11.05 -5.76
CA PRO A 27 5.41 -11.35 -6.20
C PRO A 27 4.56 -12.03 -5.12
N ASN A 28 5.21 -12.77 -4.21
CA ASN A 28 4.54 -13.48 -3.12
C ASN A 28 4.53 -12.71 -1.79
N GLN A 29 5.04 -11.48 -1.76
CA GLN A 29 4.96 -10.65 -0.55
C GLN A 29 3.58 -10.00 -0.47
N CYS A 30 2.82 -10.41 0.53
CA CYS A 30 1.48 -9.92 0.80
C CYS A 30 1.51 -8.92 1.96
N LYS A 31 0.52 -8.03 1.96
CA LYS A 31 0.27 -7.11 3.05
C LYS A 31 -1.24 -6.97 3.23
N LYS A 32 -1.66 -6.90 4.48
CA LYS A 32 -3.01 -6.56 4.92
C LYS A 32 -2.90 -5.32 5.79
N CYS A 33 -3.76 -4.33 5.56
CA CYS A 33 -3.87 -3.17 6.43
C CYS A 33 -5.32 -3.02 6.91
N GLU A 34 -5.47 -2.79 8.20
CA GLU A 34 -6.73 -2.61 8.89
C GLU A 34 -6.76 -1.21 9.52
N LEU A 35 -7.92 -0.57 9.46
CA LEU A 35 -8.23 0.63 10.23
C LEU A 35 -9.08 0.22 11.43
N ILE A 36 -8.56 0.42 12.62
CA ILE A 36 -9.15 -0.05 13.86
C ILE A 36 -9.60 1.16 14.70
N ASN A 37 -10.80 1.11 15.25
CA ASN A 37 -11.20 2.02 16.32
C ASN A 37 -10.61 1.54 17.64
N MET A 38 -9.70 2.30 18.23
CA MET A 38 -8.99 1.93 19.45
C MET A 38 -9.90 1.86 20.69
N GLN A 39 -11.05 2.53 20.69
CA GLN A 39 -11.99 2.49 21.81
C GLN A 39 -12.85 1.22 21.80
N THR A 40 -13.24 0.76 20.62
CA THR A 40 -14.15 -0.40 20.46
C THR A 40 -13.43 -1.67 20.00
N ASN A 41 -12.18 -1.57 19.56
CA ASN A 41 -11.44 -2.60 18.82
C ASN A 41 -12.15 -3.09 17.53
N GLU A 42 -13.02 -2.27 16.96
CA GLU A 42 -13.72 -2.60 15.72
C GLU A 42 -12.87 -2.28 14.49
N VAL A 43 -12.82 -3.20 13.51
CA VAL A 43 -12.21 -2.98 12.20
C VAL A 43 -13.20 -2.21 11.33
N LEU A 44 -12.86 -0.97 10.99
CA LEU A 44 -13.68 -0.05 10.20
C LEU A 44 -13.39 -0.12 8.69
N PHE A 45 -12.18 -0.54 8.33
CA PHE A 45 -11.75 -0.70 6.95
C PHE A 45 -10.62 -1.73 6.89
N GLU A 46 -10.57 -2.47 5.79
CA GLU A 46 -9.56 -3.48 5.55
C GLU A 46 -9.21 -3.50 4.06
N ASN A 47 -7.92 -3.62 3.75
CA ASN A 47 -7.43 -3.92 2.40
C ASN A 47 -6.25 -4.89 2.45
N GLU A 48 -6.16 -5.75 1.43
CA GLU A 48 -5.14 -6.78 1.31
C GLU A 48 -4.68 -6.87 -0.15
N GLY A 49 -3.41 -7.22 -0.36
CA GLY A 49 -2.87 -7.46 -1.69
C GLY A 49 -1.46 -8.03 -1.65
N CYS A 50 -1.07 -8.71 -2.73
CA CYS A 50 0.26 -9.32 -2.89
C CYS A 50 1.00 -8.75 -4.11
N GLY A 51 2.33 -8.86 -4.11
CA GLY A 51 3.15 -8.42 -5.24
C GLY A 51 2.95 -6.93 -5.56
N SER A 52 2.47 -6.62 -6.75
CA SER A 52 2.23 -5.22 -7.17
C SER A 52 1.15 -4.53 -6.34
N GLU A 53 0.13 -5.28 -5.90
CA GLU A 53 -1.03 -4.75 -5.16
C GLU A 53 -0.65 -4.29 -3.74
N ASN A 54 0.46 -4.81 -3.18
CA ASN A 54 0.99 -4.46 -1.86
C ASN A 54 1.45 -2.98 -1.75
N THR A 55 1.74 -2.33 -2.87
CA THR A 55 2.52 -1.08 -2.88
C THR A 55 1.85 0.10 -2.16
N ASN A 56 0.51 0.21 -2.20
CA ASN A 56 -0.21 1.39 -1.71
C ASN A 56 -1.24 1.09 -0.60
N LEU A 57 -1.24 -0.12 -0.03
CA LEU A 57 -2.29 -0.55 0.89
C LEU A 57 -2.32 0.29 2.19
N GLU A 58 -1.16 0.58 2.74
CA GLU A 58 -1.02 1.38 3.96
C GLU A 58 -1.43 2.84 3.75
N GLU A 59 -1.04 3.43 2.62
CA GLU A 59 -1.45 4.79 2.24
C GLU A 59 -2.97 4.90 2.11
N GLN A 60 -3.62 3.92 1.47
CA GLN A 60 -5.08 3.87 1.36
C GLN A 60 -5.76 3.78 2.74
N ALA A 61 -5.23 2.96 3.65
CA ALA A 61 -5.75 2.86 5.01
C ALA A 61 -5.59 4.18 5.79
N GLN A 62 -4.45 4.88 5.65
CA GLN A 62 -4.22 6.19 6.24
C GLN A 62 -5.15 7.28 5.69
N ILE A 63 -5.36 7.31 4.37
CA ILE A 63 -6.32 8.22 3.74
C ILE A 63 -7.72 7.94 4.29
N LYS A 64 -8.10 6.67 4.43
CA LYS A 64 -9.39 6.29 5.00
C LYS A 64 -9.54 6.72 6.46
N ALA A 65 -8.50 6.57 7.27
CA ALA A 65 -8.47 7.06 8.65
C ALA A 65 -8.72 8.58 8.69
N TYR A 66 -8.02 9.33 7.83
CA TYR A 66 -8.19 10.77 7.73
C TYR A 66 -9.62 11.15 7.31
N GLU A 67 -10.18 10.51 6.28
CA GLU A 67 -11.58 10.74 5.85
C GLU A 67 -12.58 10.48 6.97
N MET A 68 -12.47 9.35 7.67
CA MET A 68 -13.38 9.00 8.78
C MET A 68 -13.25 9.96 9.95
N SER A 69 -12.04 10.43 10.23
CA SER A 69 -11.80 11.38 11.31
C SER A 69 -12.46 12.75 11.07
N ARG A 70 -12.71 13.12 9.81
CA ARG A 70 -13.38 14.37 9.46
C ARG A 70 -14.88 14.35 9.72
N HIS A 71 -15.48 13.17 9.79
CA HIS A 71 -16.95 13.02 9.80
C HIS A 71 -17.50 12.43 11.10
N ASN A 72 -16.86 11.39 11.66
CA ASN A 72 -17.48 10.56 12.69
C ASN A 72 -16.60 10.25 13.90
N ASN A 73 -15.27 10.28 13.78
CA ASN A 73 -14.33 9.83 14.81
C ASN A 73 -13.22 10.85 15.06
N ASN A 74 -12.54 10.82 16.21
CA ASN A 74 -11.31 11.59 16.40
C ASN A 74 -10.13 10.83 15.76
N LEU A 75 -9.17 11.54 15.16
CA LEU A 75 -7.91 10.94 14.68
C LEU A 75 -7.19 10.15 15.78
N CYS A 76 -7.33 10.57 17.03
CA CYS A 76 -6.73 9.91 18.19
C CYS A 76 -7.34 8.54 18.53
N ASP A 77 -8.53 8.23 18.00
CA ASP A 77 -9.25 6.98 18.26
C ASP A 77 -9.06 5.96 17.12
N LEU A 78 -8.30 6.31 16.08
CA LEU A 78 -8.12 5.49 14.89
C LEU A 78 -6.66 5.02 14.78
N GLU A 79 -6.47 3.71 14.62
CA GLU A 79 -5.16 3.08 14.42
C GLU A 79 -5.13 2.37 13.06
N VAL A 80 -4.10 2.62 12.26
CA VAL A 80 -3.82 1.80 11.07
C VAL A 80 -2.82 0.73 11.46
N ARG A 81 -3.20 -0.54 11.30
CA ARG A 81 -2.35 -1.70 11.57
C ARG A 81 -2.11 -2.47 10.29
N CYS A 82 -0.85 -2.66 9.92
CA CYS A 82 -0.48 -3.44 8.75
C CYS A 82 0.35 -4.65 9.13
N GLU A 83 -0.02 -5.80 8.57
CA GLU A 83 0.74 -7.05 8.66
C GLU A 83 1.25 -7.43 7.28
N SER A 84 2.45 -8.01 7.22
CA SER A 84 3.06 -8.46 5.96
C SER A 84 3.59 -9.87 6.12
N TRP A 85 3.32 -10.71 5.14
CA TRP A 85 3.76 -12.11 5.12
C TRP A 85 4.14 -12.52 3.70
N ARG A 86 4.77 -13.68 3.58
CA ARG A 86 4.98 -14.32 2.27
C ARG A 86 3.92 -15.39 2.08
N LYS A 87 3.22 -15.36 0.95
CA LYS A 87 2.37 -16.47 0.53
C LYS A 87 3.30 -17.59 0.05
N ASP A 88 3.12 -18.78 0.58
CA ASP A 88 3.78 -19.96 0.05
C ASP A 88 3.32 -20.16 -1.41
N PRO A 89 4.20 -20.61 -2.32
CA PRO A 89 3.76 -20.96 -3.67
C PRO A 89 2.60 -21.94 -3.55
N GLU A 90 1.47 -21.63 -4.20
CA GLU A 90 0.38 -22.59 -4.31
C GLU A 90 0.96 -23.83 -5.01
N ASP A 91 0.98 -24.97 -4.32
CA ASP A 91 1.30 -26.24 -4.96
C ASP A 91 0.38 -26.39 -6.18
N GLU A 92 0.97 -26.29 -7.38
CA GLU A 92 0.29 -26.63 -8.62
C GLU A 92 -0.19 -28.09 -8.50
N LYS A 93 -1.47 -28.27 -8.19
CA LYS A 93 -2.14 -29.58 -8.22
C LYS A 93 -2.52 -29.96 -9.64
#